data_AF-A0A522V2D7-F1
#
_entry.id   AF-A0A522V2D7-F1
#
_cell.length_a   1.000
_cell.length_b   1.000
_cell.length_c   1.000
_cell.angle_alpha   90.00
_cell.angle_beta   90.00
_cell.angle_gamma   90.00
#
_symmetry.space_group_name_H-M   'P 1'
#
loop_
_entity.id
_entity.type
_entity.pdbx_description
1 polymer ?
#
loop_
_entity_poly.entity_id
_entity_poly.type
_entity_poly.pdbx_seq_one_letter_code
_entity_poly.pdbx_strand_id
1 'polypeptide(L)'
;MPSLLDQTTEHRNHIKHEALTFSLSELVNMYKAKPKEIEIRPDFQRLFRWPREQQSSFIESLILEMPIPPLFFFETIDGAWDLLDGLQRLSTIIKFLGMGGDTPPHVQGIKGNEDIWHYENEHDLTTPLQLLRGEYLTELEGLTFVRLPAQLQLNLKRARLHVYVLKRETKPMYKYEVFKRLNRGGLRLEDQEMRNCSIRMLDHHFPTFLQDVSKDAEFAKAMGIDYEPQSAYMLEESRNEC
;
A
#
# COMPACT_ATOMS: atom_id res chain seq x y z
N MET A 1 -19.20 -39.81 9.14
CA MET A 1 -18.76 -38.41 9.12
C MET A 1 -17.25 -38.40 8.89
N PRO A 2 -16.70 -37.52 8.05
CA PRO A 2 -15.25 -37.42 7.85
C PRO A 2 -14.54 -37.06 9.17
N SER A 3 -13.36 -37.63 9.42
CA SER A 3 -12.59 -37.36 10.63
C SER A 3 -12.02 -35.94 10.63
N LEU A 4 -11.57 -35.45 11.80
CA LEU A 4 -10.88 -34.16 11.89
C LEU A 4 -9.62 -34.11 10.99
N LEU A 5 -8.91 -35.24 10.85
CA LEU A 5 -7.73 -35.33 10.01
C LEU A 5 -8.09 -35.26 8.52
N ASP A 6 -9.20 -35.89 8.11
CA ASP A 6 -9.71 -35.83 6.74
C ASP A 6 -10.11 -34.40 6.38
N GLN A 7 -10.91 -33.76 7.25
CA GLN A 7 -11.34 -32.36 7.08
C GLN A 7 -10.13 -31.42 7.02
N THR A 8 -9.14 -31.59 7.89
CA THR A 8 -7.93 -30.76 7.92
C THR A 8 -7.14 -30.90 6.62
N THR A 9 -6.97 -32.13 6.15
CA THR A 9 -6.22 -32.42 4.91
C THR A 9 -6.94 -31.83 3.70
N GLU A 10 -8.26 -31.99 3.63
CA GLU A 10 -9.10 -31.40 2.58
C GLU A 10 -8.94 -29.87 2.54
N HIS A 11 -9.12 -29.18 3.66
CA HIS A 11 -9.04 -27.71 3.70
C HIS A 11 -7.62 -27.18 3.46
N ARG A 12 -6.59 -27.84 4.00
CA ARG A 12 -5.18 -27.42 3.81
C ARG A 12 -4.73 -27.49 2.35
N ASN A 13 -5.20 -28.48 1.60
CA ASN A 13 -4.82 -28.65 0.19
C ASN A 13 -5.25 -27.48 -0.69
N HIS A 14 -6.23 -26.69 -0.25
CA HIS A 14 -6.73 -25.52 -0.95
C HIS A 14 -5.99 -24.22 -0.63
N ILE A 15 -5.02 -24.24 0.28
CA ILE A 15 -4.21 -23.08 0.66
C ILE A 15 -2.77 -23.34 0.26
N LYS A 16 -2.31 -22.66 -0.79
CA LYS A 16 -0.94 -22.71 -1.28
C LYS A 16 -0.29 -21.35 -1.07
N HIS A 17 0.81 -21.33 -0.34
CA HIS A 17 1.53 -20.10 -0.07
C HIS A 17 3.03 -20.32 -0.06
N GLU A 18 3.77 -19.25 -0.23
CA GLU A 18 5.22 -19.21 -0.13
C GLU A 18 5.65 -18.11 0.84
N ALA A 19 6.73 -18.37 1.56
CA ALA A 19 7.35 -17.40 2.47
C ALA A 19 8.71 -17.00 1.89
N LEU A 20 8.86 -15.72 1.60
CA LEU A 20 9.99 -15.11 0.94
C LEU A 20 10.56 -13.98 1.78
N THR A 21 11.74 -13.48 1.39
CA THR A 21 12.38 -12.33 2.04
C THR A 21 13.02 -11.45 0.98
N PHE A 22 12.60 -10.19 0.93
CA PHE A 22 13.09 -9.20 -0.02
C PHE A 22 13.75 -8.03 0.71
N SER A 23 14.78 -7.45 0.12
CA SER A 23 15.29 -6.16 0.53
C SER A 23 14.30 -5.05 0.20
N LEU A 24 14.34 -3.93 0.93
CA LEU A 24 13.45 -2.80 0.64
C LEU A 24 13.67 -2.27 -0.78
N SER A 25 14.92 -2.25 -1.25
CA SER A 25 15.21 -1.82 -2.63
C SER A 25 14.61 -2.76 -3.68
N GLU A 26 14.59 -4.07 -3.44
CA GLU A 26 13.93 -5.03 -4.35
C GLU A 26 12.43 -4.77 -4.41
N LEU A 27 11.76 -4.63 -3.25
CA LEU A 27 10.32 -4.33 -3.20
C LEU A 27 9.96 -3.05 -3.97
N VAL A 28 10.76 -2.00 -3.80
CA VAL A 28 10.58 -0.73 -4.52
C VAL A 28 10.80 -0.91 -6.02
N ASN A 29 11.80 -1.69 -6.43
CA ASN A 29 12.08 -1.95 -7.84
C ASN A 29 10.97 -2.78 -8.50
N MET A 30 10.47 -3.81 -7.82
CA MET A 30 9.35 -4.64 -8.26
C MET A 30 8.06 -3.82 -8.47
N TYR A 31 7.81 -2.84 -7.60
CA TYR A 31 6.68 -1.91 -7.75
C TYR A 31 6.84 -0.96 -8.96
N LYS A 32 8.07 -0.51 -9.24
CA LYS A 32 8.36 0.41 -10.35
C LYS A 32 8.55 -0.28 -11.70
N ALA A 33 8.69 -1.60 -11.72
CA ALA A 33 8.98 -2.35 -12.93
C ALA A 33 7.91 -2.13 -14.01
N LYS A 34 8.31 -2.32 -15.27
CA LYS A 34 7.41 -2.34 -16.43
C LYS A 34 7.69 -3.62 -17.24
N PRO A 35 6.80 -4.63 -17.20
CA PRO A 35 5.52 -4.69 -16.48
C PRO A 35 5.72 -4.68 -14.95
N LYS A 36 4.70 -4.25 -14.19
CA LYS A 36 4.75 -4.22 -12.72
C LYS A 36 4.75 -5.64 -12.16
N GLU A 37 5.66 -5.91 -11.22
CA GLU A 37 5.71 -7.18 -10.49
C GLU A 37 4.85 -7.13 -9.22
N ILE A 38 4.77 -5.95 -8.59
CA ILE A 38 3.89 -5.68 -7.45
C ILE A 38 2.88 -4.60 -7.85
N GLU A 39 1.59 -4.89 -7.65
CA GLU A 39 0.51 -3.95 -7.89
C GLU A 39 -0.13 -3.54 -6.55
N ILE A 40 -0.15 -2.23 -6.31
CA ILE A 40 -1.02 -1.61 -5.31
C ILE A 40 -2.17 -1.01 -6.10
N ARG A 41 -3.31 -1.71 -6.11
CA ARG A 41 -4.49 -1.29 -6.87
C ARG A 41 -4.86 0.16 -6.52
N PRO A 42 -5.25 1.00 -7.51
CA PRO A 42 -5.56 2.41 -7.30
C PRO A 42 -6.57 2.67 -6.16
N ASP A 43 -7.61 1.84 -6.06
CA ASP A 43 -8.61 1.94 -4.98
C ASP A 43 -8.00 1.75 -3.58
N PHE A 44 -6.93 0.96 -3.46
CA PHE A 44 -6.20 0.76 -2.21
C PHE A 44 -5.20 1.88 -1.94
N GLN A 45 -4.67 2.55 -2.97
CA GLN A 45 -3.80 3.72 -2.75
C GLN A 45 -4.54 4.83 -2.00
N ARG A 46 -5.84 5.00 -2.23
CA ARG A 46 -6.71 5.93 -1.47
C ARG A 46 -6.95 5.51 -0.02
N LEU A 47 -6.68 4.24 0.31
CA LEU A 47 -6.73 3.73 1.68
C LEU A 47 -5.39 3.94 2.40
N PHE A 48 -4.35 4.44 1.73
CA PHE A 48 -3.16 4.92 2.41
C PHE A 48 -3.56 6.16 3.24
N ARG A 49 -3.51 6.01 4.56
CA ARG A 49 -4.03 6.96 5.55
C ARG A 49 -3.12 7.11 6.76
N TRP A 50 -1.93 6.50 6.74
CA TRP A 50 -0.95 6.75 7.79
C TRP A 50 -0.55 8.21 7.72
N PRO A 51 -0.83 9.00 8.77
CA PRO A 51 -0.32 10.34 8.82
C PRO A 51 1.20 10.27 8.94
N ARG A 52 1.85 11.37 8.60
CA ARG A 52 3.29 11.49 8.51
C ARG A 52 4.01 11.11 9.80
N GLU A 53 3.38 11.28 10.95
CA GLU A 53 3.88 10.81 12.25
C GLU A 53 4.03 9.29 12.27
N GLN A 54 3.01 8.56 11.83
CA GLN A 54 3.05 7.10 11.76
C GLN A 54 4.02 6.63 10.68
N GLN A 55 4.07 7.31 9.54
CA GLN A 55 5.07 7.04 8.51
C GLN A 55 6.50 7.23 9.05
N SER A 56 6.75 8.32 9.78
CA SER A 56 8.07 8.64 10.35
C SER A 56 8.49 7.65 11.43
N SER A 57 7.58 7.29 12.33
CA SER A 57 7.81 6.27 13.37
C SER A 57 8.11 4.89 12.76
N PHE A 58 7.43 4.55 11.66
CA PHE A 58 7.71 3.32 10.91
C PHE A 58 9.09 3.34 10.24
N ILE A 59 9.49 4.45 9.63
CA ILE A 59 10.86 4.60 9.09
C ILE A 59 11.91 4.56 10.21
N GLU A 60 11.65 5.18 11.35
CA GLU A 60 12.52 5.09 12.53
C GLU A 60 12.69 3.63 12.96
N SER A 61 11.61 2.84 12.99
CA SER A 61 11.67 1.40 13.30
C SER A 61 12.55 0.63 12.32
N LEU A 62 12.50 0.96 11.02
CA LEU A 62 13.35 0.37 9.99
C LEU A 62 14.83 0.75 10.18
N ILE A 63 15.12 2.00 10.54
CA ILE A 63 16.48 2.49 10.80
C ILE A 63 17.07 1.81 12.04
N LEU A 64 16.24 1.58 13.06
CA LEU A 64 16.60 0.90 14.31
C LEU A 64 16.61 -0.63 14.19
N GLU A 65 16.33 -1.18 13.00
CA GLU A 65 16.27 -2.62 12.73
C GLU A 65 15.30 -3.37 13.66
N MET A 66 14.21 -2.71 14.07
CA MET A 66 13.17 -3.32 14.88
C MET A 66 12.41 -4.39 14.08
N PRO A 67 11.90 -5.45 14.72
CA PRO A 67 11.10 -6.47 14.03
C PRO A 67 9.79 -5.86 13.53
N ILE A 68 9.54 -5.98 12.22
CA ILE A 68 8.34 -5.47 11.56
C ILE A 68 7.47 -6.65 11.11
N PRO A 69 6.14 -6.55 11.18
CA PRO A 69 5.28 -7.59 10.64
C PRO A 69 5.57 -7.86 9.15
N PRO A 70 5.24 -9.04 8.63
CA PRO A 70 5.43 -9.35 7.21
C PRO A 70 4.43 -8.62 6.32
N LEU A 71 4.72 -8.55 5.02
CA LEU A 71 3.76 -8.15 3.98
C LEU A 71 3.07 -9.38 3.42
N PHE A 72 1.81 -9.24 3.01
CA PHE A 72 1.06 -10.33 2.39
C PHE A 72 0.60 -9.92 1.00
N PHE A 73 0.71 -10.83 0.05
CA PHE A 73 0.27 -10.67 -1.32
C PHE A 73 -0.55 -11.87 -1.77
N PHE A 74 -1.30 -11.70 -2.85
CA PHE A 74 -1.77 -12.82 -3.66
C PHE A 74 -1.20 -12.73 -5.07
N GLU A 75 -0.87 -13.88 -5.62
CA GLU A 75 -0.46 -14.01 -7.01
C GLU A 75 -1.69 -13.94 -7.92
N THR A 76 -1.62 -13.05 -8.91
CA THR A 76 -2.62 -12.88 -9.97
C THR A 76 -2.44 -13.95 -11.06
N ILE A 77 -3.40 -14.05 -11.99
CA ILE A 77 -3.33 -15.01 -13.10
C ILE A 77 -2.10 -14.72 -13.98
N ASP A 78 -1.80 -13.44 -14.18
CA ASP A 78 -0.69 -12.94 -15.00
C ASP A 78 0.67 -13.00 -14.29
N GLY A 79 0.72 -13.47 -13.04
CA GLY A 79 1.94 -13.65 -12.25
C GLY A 79 2.39 -12.44 -11.44
N ALA A 80 1.75 -11.27 -11.62
CA ALA A 80 1.95 -10.11 -10.75
C ALA A 80 1.40 -10.36 -9.34
N TRP A 81 1.90 -9.61 -8.35
CA TRP A 81 1.50 -9.72 -6.96
C TRP A 81 0.64 -8.55 -6.52
N ASP A 82 -0.61 -8.83 -6.17
CA ASP A 82 -1.52 -7.85 -5.60
C ASP A 82 -1.37 -7.82 -4.08
N LEU A 83 -1.22 -6.62 -3.52
CA LEU A 83 -1.06 -6.44 -2.08
C LEU A 83 -2.34 -6.81 -1.31
N LEU A 84 -2.20 -7.66 -0.29
CA LEU A 84 -3.27 -8.15 0.57
C LEU A 84 -3.29 -7.47 1.94
N ASP A 85 -2.12 -7.35 2.58
CA ASP A 85 -1.94 -6.69 3.87
C ASP A 85 -0.57 -5.99 3.91
N GLY A 86 -0.51 -4.88 4.66
CA GLY A 86 0.69 -4.06 4.79
C GLY A 86 0.71 -2.86 3.86
N LEU A 87 -0.45 -2.43 3.36
CA LEU A 87 -0.63 -1.22 2.54
C LEU A 87 0.15 -0.02 3.09
N GLN A 88 -0.11 0.34 4.35
CA GLN A 88 0.52 1.52 4.94
C GLN A 88 2.05 1.41 4.98
N ARG A 89 2.56 0.21 5.29
CA ARG A 89 4.00 -0.09 5.40
C ARG A 89 4.68 -0.05 4.04
N LEU A 90 4.13 -0.77 3.04
CA LEU A 90 4.70 -0.80 1.70
C LEU A 90 4.62 0.57 1.02
N SER A 91 3.49 1.28 1.14
CA SER A 91 3.34 2.64 0.65
C SER A 91 4.37 3.59 1.27
N THR A 92 4.60 3.51 2.58
CA THR A 92 5.61 4.33 3.25
C THR A 92 7.03 4.01 2.75
N ILE A 93 7.36 2.73 2.54
CA ILE A 93 8.66 2.32 1.97
C ILE A 93 8.83 2.89 0.56
N ILE A 94 7.83 2.75 -0.29
CA ILE A 94 7.84 3.26 -1.66
C ILE A 94 7.98 4.78 -1.66
N LYS A 95 7.20 5.50 -0.85
CA LYS A 95 7.25 6.96 -0.74
C LYS A 95 8.61 7.46 -0.25
N PHE A 96 9.21 6.77 0.73
CA PHE A 96 10.49 7.19 1.30
C PHE A 96 11.70 6.83 0.42
N LEU A 97 11.81 5.57 -0.03
CA LEU A 97 12.98 5.09 -0.81
C LEU A 97 12.81 5.28 -2.32
N GLY A 98 11.57 5.21 -2.81
CA GLY A 98 11.26 5.10 -4.22
C GLY A 98 11.50 6.38 -5.01
N MET A 99 11.28 7.55 -4.47
CA MET A 99 11.31 8.74 -5.34
C MET A 99 12.71 9.30 -5.60
N GLY A 100 13.74 8.85 -4.87
CA GLY A 100 15.16 9.21 -5.14
C GLY A 100 15.45 10.72 -5.16
N GLY A 101 14.48 11.54 -4.76
CA GLY A 101 14.48 12.98 -4.82
C GLY A 101 14.19 13.58 -3.45
N ASP A 102 14.29 14.90 -3.41
CA ASP A 102 14.11 15.68 -2.20
C ASP A 102 12.81 16.49 -2.26
N THR A 103 12.33 16.93 -1.11
CA THR A 103 11.20 17.87 -1.04
C THR A 103 11.51 19.18 -1.77
N PRO A 104 10.52 19.98 -2.20
CA PRO A 104 10.78 21.29 -2.83
C PRO A 104 11.65 22.23 -1.97
N PRO A 105 12.54 23.06 -2.54
CA PRO A 105 13.48 23.89 -1.77
C PRO A 105 12.85 24.77 -0.69
N HIS A 106 11.62 25.23 -0.90
CA HIS A 106 10.92 26.10 0.06
C HIS A 106 10.43 25.37 1.32
N VAL A 107 10.35 24.03 1.32
CA VAL A 107 9.96 23.21 2.49
C VAL A 107 11.09 22.33 3.02
N GLN A 108 12.26 22.40 2.42
CA GLN A 108 13.39 21.55 2.75
C GLN A 108 13.98 21.86 4.14
N GLY A 109 14.00 20.87 5.04
CA GLY A 109 14.69 20.99 6.33
C GLY A 109 14.04 21.99 7.30
N ILE A 110 12.78 22.36 7.09
CA ILE A 110 12.04 23.21 8.01
C ILE A 110 11.76 22.44 9.30
N LYS A 111 12.39 22.87 10.39
CA LYS A 111 12.07 22.41 11.76
C LYS A 111 10.68 22.91 12.15
N GLY A 112 9.88 22.07 12.79
CA GLY A 112 8.47 22.35 13.12
C GLY A 112 7.49 21.98 12.00
N ASN A 113 7.93 22.01 10.73
CA ASN A 113 7.33 21.25 9.62
C ASN A 113 5.84 21.49 9.30
N GLU A 114 5.36 22.73 9.50
CA GLU A 114 3.93 23.09 9.40
C GLU A 114 3.50 23.56 7.99
N ASP A 115 4.28 23.29 6.94
CA ASP A 115 3.92 23.72 5.58
C ASP A 115 2.74 22.89 5.01
N ILE A 116 1.78 23.57 4.40
CA ILE A 116 0.57 23.00 3.78
C ILE A 116 0.94 21.94 2.73
N TRP A 117 2.08 22.09 2.05
CA TRP A 117 2.57 21.12 1.07
C TRP A 117 2.68 19.72 1.67
N HIS A 118 3.09 19.59 2.93
CA HIS A 118 3.20 18.26 3.57
C HIS A 118 1.84 17.61 3.80
N TYR A 119 0.83 18.41 4.18
CA TYR A 119 -0.52 17.91 4.39
C TYR A 119 -1.18 17.49 3.07
N GLU A 120 -1.05 18.30 2.03
CA GLU A 120 -1.64 18.01 0.71
C GLU A 120 -1.00 16.77 0.04
N ASN A 121 0.27 16.50 0.32
CA ASN A 121 1.04 15.44 -0.33
C ASN A 121 1.33 14.23 0.57
N GLU A 122 0.70 14.16 1.74
CA GLU A 122 0.95 13.15 2.76
C GLU A 122 0.75 11.71 2.25
N HIS A 123 -0.26 11.52 1.41
CA HIS A 123 -0.68 10.22 0.87
C HIS A 123 -0.29 10.00 -0.60
N ASP A 124 0.43 10.95 -1.20
CA ASP A 124 0.91 10.81 -2.58
C ASP A 124 2.21 9.99 -2.60
N LEU A 125 2.21 8.83 -3.27
CA LEU A 125 3.39 7.98 -3.37
C LEU A 125 4.51 8.57 -4.26
N THR A 126 4.18 9.57 -5.07
CA THR A 126 5.11 10.24 -5.99
C THR A 126 5.87 11.38 -5.34
N THR A 127 5.48 11.83 -4.15
CA THR A 127 6.18 12.89 -3.43
C THR A 127 7.08 12.32 -2.35
N PRO A 128 8.31 12.85 -2.19
CA PRO A 128 9.26 12.36 -1.21
C PRO A 128 8.75 12.60 0.22
N LEU A 129 8.85 11.57 1.06
CA LEU A 129 8.58 11.69 2.48
C LEU A 129 9.75 12.38 3.19
N GLN A 130 9.50 13.54 3.78
CA GLN A 130 10.37 14.17 4.76
C GLN A 130 9.95 13.67 6.15
N LEU A 131 10.89 13.28 7.01
CA LEU A 131 10.57 12.69 8.30
C LEU A 131 10.29 13.76 9.35
N LEU A 132 9.47 13.39 10.34
CA LEU A 132 9.30 14.14 11.58
C LEU A 132 10.31 13.66 12.62
N ARG A 133 10.40 14.41 13.72
CA ARG A 133 11.21 14.04 14.88
C ARG A 133 10.77 12.67 15.41
N GLY A 134 11.69 11.72 15.45
CA GLY A 134 11.46 10.40 16.03
C GLY A 134 11.46 10.41 17.56
N GLU A 135 10.96 9.33 18.16
CA GLU A 135 10.97 9.16 19.62
C GLU A 135 12.41 8.93 20.13
N TYR A 136 13.19 8.15 19.38
CA TYR A 136 14.56 7.77 19.73
C TYR A 136 15.60 8.54 18.88
N LEU A 137 15.28 8.77 17.60
CA LEU A 137 16.13 9.43 16.61
C LEU A 137 15.60 10.83 16.32
N THR A 138 15.91 11.76 17.22
CA THR A 138 15.41 13.14 17.14
C THR A 138 15.96 13.90 15.92
N GLU A 139 17.13 13.51 15.41
CA GLU A 139 17.75 14.09 14.20
C GLU A 139 17.07 13.68 12.90
N LEU A 140 16.06 12.81 12.91
CA LEU A 140 15.28 12.49 11.70
C LEU A 140 14.48 13.69 11.19
N GLU A 141 14.18 14.67 12.04
CA GLU A 141 13.34 15.81 11.70
C GLU A 141 13.89 16.56 10.47
N GLY A 142 13.06 16.66 9.43
CA GLY A 142 13.40 17.39 8.20
C GLY A 142 14.26 16.59 7.21
N LEU A 143 14.62 15.34 7.50
CA LEU A 143 15.39 14.49 6.60
C LEU A 143 14.49 13.74 5.62
N THR A 144 14.84 13.80 4.34
CA THR A 144 14.37 12.86 3.31
C THR A 144 15.38 11.73 3.15
N PHE A 145 15.02 10.66 2.41
CA PHE A 145 15.93 9.55 2.18
C PHE A 145 17.30 10.00 1.61
N VAL A 146 17.30 10.93 0.66
CA VAL A 146 18.53 11.44 0.02
C VAL A 146 19.41 12.27 0.95
N ARG A 147 18.83 12.82 2.03
CA ARG A 147 19.54 13.61 3.06
C ARG A 147 20.07 12.76 4.21
N LEU A 148 19.68 11.49 4.31
CA LEU A 148 20.22 10.60 5.32
C LEU A 148 21.74 10.40 5.12
N PRO A 149 22.51 10.14 6.20
CA PRO A 149 23.87 9.65 6.08
C PRO A 149 23.96 8.45 5.12
N ALA A 150 25.00 8.42 4.28
CA ALA A 150 25.16 7.39 3.24
C ALA A 150 25.11 5.95 3.81
N GLN A 151 25.63 5.75 5.02
CA GLN A 151 25.55 4.47 5.72
C GLN A 151 24.09 4.05 6.00
N LEU A 152 23.25 4.97 6.48
CA LEU A 152 21.84 4.69 6.75
C LEU A 152 21.05 4.45 5.46
N GLN A 153 21.36 5.19 4.38
CA GLN A 153 20.77 4.92 3.06
C GLN A 153 21.08 3.49 2.58
N LEU A 154 22.33 3.05 2.73
CA LEU A 154 22.75 1.69 2.35
C LEU A 154 22.09 0.63 3.23
N ASN A 155 22.03 0.86 4.54
CA ASN A 155 21.39 -0.07 5.48
C ASN A 155 19.90 -0.23 5.15
N LEU A 156 19.17 0.87 4.97
CA LEU A 156 17.75 0.83 4.59
C LEU A 156 17.52 0.12 3.25
N LYS A 157 18.31 0.41 2.22
CA LYS A 157 18.19 -0.28 0.92
C LYS A 157 18.36 -1.79 1.04
N ARG A 158 19.22 -2.26 1.97
CA ARG A 158 19.53 -3.67 2.20
C ARG A 158 18.65 -4.32 3.26
N ALA A 159 17.96 -3.53 4.09
CA ALA A 159 17.06 -4.02 5.12
C ALA A 159 16.01 -4.94 4.49
N ARG A 160 15.69 -6.03 5.18
CA ARG A 160 14.88 -7.12 4.61
C ARG A 160 13.53 -7.21 5.29
N LEU A 161 12.49 -7.50 4.50
CA LEU A 161 11.15 -7.78 4.96
C LEU A 161 10.71 -9.17 4.55
N HIS A 162 10.04 -9.83 5.48
CA HIS A 162 9.36 -11.09 5.20
C HIS A 162 8.09 -10.83 4.39
N VAL A 163 7.89 -11.66 3.38
CA VAL A 163 6.76 -11.58 2.45
C VAL A 163 6.09 -12.94 2.36
N TYR A 164 4.78 -12.97 2.52
CA TYR A 164 3.96 -14.15 2.26
C TYR A 164 3.15 -13.95 0.99
N VAL A 165 3.25 -14.90 0.06
CA VAL A 165 2.50 -14.86 -1.19
C VAL A 165 1.52 -16.02 -1.22
N LEU A 166 0.22 -15.73 -1.24
CA LEU A 166 -0.81 -16.70 -1.54
C LEU A 166 -0.78 -17.00 -3.04
N LYS A 167 -0.42 -18.23 -3.41
CA LYS A 167 -0.31 -18.66 -4.79
C LYS A 167 -1.66 -18.67 -5.49
N ARG A 168 -1.65 -18.51 -6.81
CA ARG A 168 -2.87 -18.41 -7.63
C ARG A 168 -3.80 -19.63 -7.50
N GLU A 169 -3.25 -20.80 -7.20
CA GLU A 169 -3.97 -22.07 -6.98
C GLU A 169 -4.79 -22.09 -5.68
N THR A 170 -4.58 -21.12 -4.78
CA THR A 170 -5.39 -20.99 -3.57
C THR A 170 -6.83 -20.64 -3.93
N LYS A 171 -7.82 -21.42 -3.45
CA LYS A 171 -9.22 -21.16 -3.78
C LYS A 171 -9.66 -19.77 -3.26
N PRO A 172 -10.48 -18.99 -4.00
CA PRO A 172 -10.85 -17.61 -3.64
C PRO A 172 -11.40 -17.44 -2.22
N MET A 173 -12.22 -18.40 -1.76
CA MET A 173 -12.76 -18.40 -0.39
C MET A 173 -11.65 -18.33 0.68
N TYR A 174 -10.53 -19.04 0.51
CA TYR A 174 -9.44 -18.98 1.48
C TYR A 174 -8.59 -17.72 1.36
N LYS A 175 -8.47 -17.13 0.15
CA LYS A 175 -7.85 -15.80 0.01
C LYS A 175 -8.61 -14.77 0.86
N TYR A 176 -9.94 -14.79 0.78
CA TYR A 176 -10.81 -13.97 1.61
C TYR A 176 -10.66 -14.26 3.12
N GLU A 177 -10.65 -15.54 3.52
CA GLU A 177 -10.49 -15.90 4.94
C GLU A 177 -9.14 -15.48 5.50
N VAL A 178 -8.05 -15.60 4.74
CA VAL A 178 -6.73 -15.11 5.15
C VAL A 178 -6.77 -13.58 5.32
N PHE A 179 -7.27 -12.85 4.32
CA PHE A 179 -7.43 -11.40 4.39
C PHE A 179 -8.22 -10.95 5.62
N LYS A 180 -9.37 -11.57 5.85
CA LYS A 180 -10.25 -11.28 7.00
C LYS A 180 -9.57 -11.55 8.34
N ARG A 181 -8.75 -12.61 8.44
CA ARG A 181 -8.04 -12.96 9.66
C ARG A 181 -6.88 -12.01 9.95
N LEU A 182 -6.16 -11.58 8.92
CA LEU A 182 -5.09 -10.57 9.04
C LEU A 182 -5.64 -9.23 9.54
N ASN A 183 -6.78 -8.78 8.99
CA ASN A 183 -7.35 -7.47 9.30
C ASN A 183 -8.19 -7.42 10.60
N ARG A 184 -8.41 -8.55 11.28
CA ARG A 184 -9.17 -8.59 12.55
C ARG A 184 -8.39 -8.08 13.76
N GLY A 185 -7.05 -8.02 13.68
CA GLY A 185 -6.17 -7.62 14.79
C GLY A 185 -5.53 -6.23 14.69
N GLY A 186 -5.62 -5.55 13.54
CA GLY A 186 -5.01 -4.23 13.28
C GLY A 186 -6.01 -3.07 13.26
N LEU A 187 -5.66 -1.97 12.57
CA LEU A 187 -6.63 -0.93 12.18
C LEU A 187 -7.76 -1.62 11.41
N ARG A 188 -8.95 -1.66 12.01
CA ARG A 188 -10.09 -2.36 11.43
C ARG A 188 -10.44 -1.66 10.13
N LEU A 189 -10.35 -2.39 9.02
CA LEU A 189 -11.03 -1.99 7.80
C LEU A 189 -12.51 -1.85 8.11
N GLU A 190 -13.12 -0.78 7.63
CA GLU A 190 -14.56 -0.61 7.71
C GLU A 190 -15.25 -1.78 7.00
N ASP A 191 -16.47 -2.12 7.41
CA ASP A 191 -17.24 -3.21 6.78
C ASP A 191 -17.37 -3.00 5.26
N GLN A 192 -17.38 -1.74 4.82
CA GLN A 192 -17.39 -1.38 3.41
C GLN A 192 -16.06 -1.67 2.68
N GLU A 193 -14.92 -1.44 3.34
CA GLU A 193 -13.59 -1.73 2.79
C GLU A 193 -13.37 -3.24 2.69
N MET A 194 -13.81 -3.98 3.72
CA MET A 194 -13.87 -5.43 3.71
C MET A 194 -14.74 -5.95 2.55
N ARG A 195 -15.96 -5.41 2.36
CA ARG A 195 -16.85 -5.78 1.25
C ARG A 195 -16.21 -5.52 -0.12
N ASN A 196 -15.64 -4.34 -0.32
CA ASN A 196 -14.99 -3.95 -1.58
C ASN A 196 -13.79 -4.86 -1.92
N CYS A 197 -12.95 -5.19 -0.94
CA CYS A 197 -11.85 -6.14 -1.14
C CYS A 197 -12.37 -7.54 -1.49
N SER A 198 -13.37 -8.03 -0.74
CA SER A 198 -13.91 -9.38 -0.90
C SER A 198 -14.53 -9.60 -2.27
N ILE A 199 -15.36 -8.66 -2.71
CA ILE A 199 -16.04 -8.78 -4.01
C ILE A 199 -15.01 -8.77 -5.13
N ARG A 200 -13.99 -7.91 -5.05
CA ARG A 200 -12.87 -7.85 -6.01
C ARG A 200 -11.94 -9.08 -5.97
N MET A 201 -12.02 -9.93 -4.94
CA MET A 201 -11.30 -11.22 -4.92
C MET A 201 -12.10 -12.34 -5.60
N LEU A 202 -13.41 -12.14 -5.76
CA LEU A 202 -14.32 -13.10 -6.38
C LEU A 202 -14.60 -12.75 -7.84
N ASP A 203 -14.86 -11.47 -8.14
CA ASP A 203 -15.12 -10.95 -9.48
C ASP A 203 -14.93 -9.42 -9.56
N HIS A 204 -14.43 -8.92 -10.69
CA HIS A 204 -14.25 -7.50 -10.97
C HIS A 204 -15.41 -6.87 -11.73
N HIS A 205 -16.25 -7.64 -12.43
CA HIS A 205 -17.27 -7.09 -13.32
C HIS A 205 -18.27 -6.17 -12.59
N PHE A 206 -18.81 -6.61 -11.46
CA PHE A 206 -19.80 -5.83 -10.72
C PHE A 206 -19.23 -4.55 -10.07
N PRO A 207 -18.07 -4.57 -9.38
CA PRO A 207 -17.44 -3.35 -8.88
C PRO A 207 -17.07 -2.35 -9.97
N THR A 208 -16.54 -2.84 -11.10
CA THR A 208 -16.21 -1.99 -12.25
C THR A 208 -17.48 -1.37 -12.85
N PHE A 209 -18.54 -2.16 -13.01
CA PHE A 209 -19.84 -1.66 -13.46
C PHE A 209 -20.37 -0.55 -12.54
N LEU A 210 -20.31 -0.71 -11.22
CA LEU A 210 -20.73 0.34 -10.28
C LEU A 210 -19.89 1.61 -10.43
N GLN A 211 -18.57 1.47 -10.63
CA GLN A 211 -17.69 2.62 -10.87
C GLN A 211 -18.03 3.33 -12.19
N ASP A 212 -18.32 2.59 -13.25
CA ASP A 212 -18.66 3.14 -14.55
C ASP A 212 -20.00 3.87 -14.51
N VAL A 213 -21.02 3.27 -13.88
CA VAL A 213 -22.34 3.90 -13.68
C VAL A 213 -22.23 5.14 -12.79
N SER A 214 -21.35 5.15 -11.78
CA SER A 214 -21.18 6.32 -10.90
C SER A 214 -20.62 7.56 -11.63
N LYS A 215 -19.95 7.35 -12.77
CA LYS A 215 -19.44 8.42 -13.62
C LYS A 215 -20.44 8.88 -14.69
N ASP A 216 -21.57 8.19 -14.84
CA ASP A 216 -22.60 8.54 -15.81
C ASP A 216 -23.36 9.80 -15.37
N ALA A 217 -23.47 10.76 -16.29
CA ALA A 217 -24.05 12.07 -16.00
C ALA A 217 -25.57 12.00 -15.71
N GLU A 218 -26.30 11.10 -16.37
CA GLU A 218 -27.73 10.90 -16.13
C GLU A 218 -27.95 10.23 -14.78
N PHE A 219 -27.09 9.28 -14.40
CA PHE A 219 -27.11 8.66 -13.07
C PHE A 219 -26.83 9.68 -11.96
N ALA A 220 -25.79 10.51 -12.08
CA ALA A 220 -25.46 11.54 -11.10
C ALA A 220 -26.62 12.53 -10.91
N LYS A 221 -27.23 12.96 -12.01
CA LYS A 221 -28.41 13.83 -12.03
C LYS A 221 -29.64 13.18 -11.40
N ALA A 222 -29.91 11.91 -11.69
CA ALA A 222 -31.02 11.17 -11.10
C ALA A 222 -30.86 10.97 -9.58
N MET A 223 -29.63 10.87 -9.10
CA MET A 223 -29.30 10.73 -7.68
C MET A 223 -29.28 12.06 -6.92
N GLY A 224 -29.50 13.20 -7.59
CA GLY A 224 -29.44 14.52 -6.96
C GLY A 224 -28.05 14.85 -6.41
N ILE A 225 -27.01 14.25 -6.98
CA ILE A 225 -25.62 14.56 -6.66
C ILE A 225 -25.28 15.78 -7.51
N ASP A 226 -25.34 16.97 -6.93
CA ASP A 226 -24.71 18.14 -7.54
C ASP A 226 -23.23 17.80 -7.69
N TYR A 227 -22.77 17.71 -8.93
CA TYR A 227 -21.37 17.49 -9.22
C TYR A 227 -20.61 18.76 -8.89
N GLU A 228 -20.44 19.08 -7.60
CA GLU A 228 -19.23 19.75 -7.19
C GLU A 228 -18.12 18.72 -7.42
N PRO A 229 -17.11 19.01 -8.27
CA PRO A 229 -15.91 18.22 -8.24
C PRO A 229 -15.32 18.40 -6.83
N GLN A 230 -15.66 17.49 -5.91
CA GLN A 230 -14.72 17.13 -4.88
C GLN A 230 -13.46 16.77 -5.65
N SER A 231 -12.40 17.56 -5.45
CA SER A 231 -11.09 17.45 -6.09
C SER A 231 -10.45 16.05 -6.02
N ALA A 232 -11.11 15.09 -5.39
CA ALA A 232 -10.77 13.68 -5.27
C ALA A 232 -11.19 12.78 -6.45
N TYR A 233 -12.03 13.24 -7.39
CA TYR A 233 -12.56 12.39 -8.48
C TYR A 233 -12.80 13.10 -9.82
N MET A 234 -11.88 13.94 -10.32
CA MET A 234 -11.66 14.15 -11.76
C MET A 234 -10.53 15.17 -11.97
N LEU A 235 -9.34 14.73 -12.34
CA LEU A 235 -8.55 15.39 -13.38
C LEU A 235 -7.98 14.32 -14.29
N GLU A 236 -8.46 14.41 -15.52
CA GLU A 236 -8.23 13.54 -16.65
C GLU A 236 -6.79 13.53 -17.14
N GLU A 237 -6.48 12.43 -17.82
CA GLU A 237 -5.89 12.44 -19.15
C GLU A 237 -5.39 13.82 -19.61
N SER A 238 -4.09 14.02 -19.46
CA SER A 238 -3.38 14.81 -20.44
C SER A 238 -2.08 14.11 -20.79
N ARG A 239 -1.96 13.83 -22.09
CA ARG A 239 -0.76 13.47 -22.86
C ARG A 239 -0.52 11.97 -23.08
N ASN A 240 -1.41 11.38 -23.86
CA ASN A 240 -0.96 10.70 -25.07
C ASN A 240 -0.92 11.71 -26.22
N GLU A 241 0.22 12.37 -26.43
CA GLU A 241 0.63 12.84 -27.76
C GLU A 241 2.16 12.71 -27.84
N CYS A 242 2.59 11.97 -28.87
CA CYS A 242 3.94 11.51 -29.27
C CYS A 242 4.49 10.23 -28.61
#